data_AF-A0A7S1R0C1-F1
#
_entry.id   AF-A0A7S1R0C1-F1
#
_cell.length_a   1.000
_cell.length_b   1.000
_cell.length_c   1.000
_cell.angle_alpha   90.00
_cell.angle_beta   90.00
_cell.angle_gamma   90.00
#
_symmetry.space_group_name_H-M   'P 1'
#
loop_
_entity.id
_entity.type
_entity.pdbx_description
1 polymer ?
#
loop_
_entity_poly.entity_id
_entity_poly.type
_entity_poly.pdbx_seq_one_letter_code
_entity_poly.pdbx_strand_id
1 'polypeptide(L)'
;TRQRVVSMELRATVRLLLFLLSVQDHLPASHLAEAVTACVEAVLRAETEGLAGLSLDRSVALLTALQRSTLLPAAHGYEVLRRLMRVLPERRRELQPWHVAGVCKAVCHYRYADPAAVDFFGDAEDVCLKNLDALSPRNAADILEAFATVGYHPTRLFMELGQLAGDHGEELSDADAARVINAFEKTDIDATRLRQSLQASMRMRSAFRVRTGKHNIRRRH
;
A
#
# COMPACT_ATOMS: atom_id res chain seq x y z
N THR A 1 -4.14 27.30 -22.95
CA THR A 1 -2.86 27.75 -22.34
C THR A 1 -2.86 27.63 -20.83
N ARG A 2 -3.87 28.17 -20.12
CA ARG A 2 -3.99 28.10 -18.64
C ARG A 2 -3.96 26.67 -18.06
N GLN A 3 -4.70 25.74 -18.65
CA GLN A 3 -4.75 24.33 -18.20
C GLN A 3 -3.40 23.58 -18.28
N ARG A 4 -2.61 23.87 -19.33
CA ARG A 4 -1.27 23.29 -19.48
C ARG A 4 -0.30 23.82 -18.41
N VAL A 5 -0.41 25.09 -18.05
CA VAL A 5 0.43 25.72 -17.02
C VAL A 5 0.14 25.11 -15.64
N VAL A 6 -1.14 24.99 -15.27
CA VAL A 6 -1.56 24.37 -13.99
C VAL A 6 -1.07 22.92 -13.89
N SER A 7 -1.17 22.14 -14.98
CA SER A 7 -0.67 20.76 -15.00
C SER A 7 0.86 20.68 -14.84
N MET A 8 1.63 21.63 -15.39
CA MET A 8 3.08 21.66 -15.24
C MET A 8 3.50 22.02 -13.82
N GLU A 9 2.87 23.04 -13.22
CA GLU A 9 3.13 23.46 -11.84
C GLU A 9 2.82 22.31 -10.86
N LEU A 10 1.67 21.66 -11.01
CA LEU A 10 1.29 20.55 -10.15
C LEU A 10 2.27 19.37 -10.24
N ARG A 11 2.75 19.03 -11.44
CA ARG A 11 3.76 17.98 -11.61
C ARG A 11 5.08 18.35 -10.94
N ALA A 12 5.49 19.62 -10.98
CA ALA A 12 6.67 20.10 -10.28
C ALA A 12 6.49 20.01 -8.77
N THR A 13 5.33 20.44 -8.24
CA THR A 13 4.98 20.36 -6.82
C THR A 13 5.02 18.92 -6.31
N VAL A 14 4.42 17.96 -7.04
CA VAL A 14 4.44 16.55 -6.63
C VAL A 14 5.85 15.96 -6.67
N ARG A 15 6.67 16.32 -7.66
CA ARG A 15 8.08 15.88 -7.70
C ARG A 15 8.87 16.42 -6.51
N LEU A 16 8.71 17.71 -6.21
CA LEU A 16 9.34 18.32 -5.04
C LEU A 16 8.89 17.63 -3.76
N LEU A 17 7.58 17.40 -3.60
CA LEU A 17 7.03 16.70 -2.45
C LEU A 17 7.57 15.29 -2.28
N LEU A 18 7.61 14.49 -3.36
CA LEU A 18 8.17 13.14 -3.33
C LEU A 18 9.66 13.16 -2.96
N PHE A 19 10.41 14.13 -3.44
CA PHE A 19 11.81 14.34 -3.06
C PHE A 19 11.94 14.72 -1.58
N LEU A 20 11.19 15.71 -1.11
CA LEU A 20 11.21 16.15 0.28
C LEU A 20 10.86 15.01 1.25
N LEU A 21 9.87 14.19 0.90
CA LEU A 21 9.48 13.02 1.69
C LEU A 21 10.53 11.89 1.66
N SER A 22 11.33 11.77 0.59
CA SER A 22 12.37 10.74 0.51
C SER A 22 13.62 11.10 1.31
N VAL A 23 13.87 12.38 1.59
CA VAL A 23 15.02 12.86 2.38
C VAL A 23 14.65 13.30 3.79
N GLN A 24 13.42 13.00 4.25
CA GLN A 24 12.89 13.54 5.51
C GLN A 24 13.70 13.16 6.76
N ASP A 25 14.36 12.01 6.74
CA ASP A 25 15.19 11.54 7.85
C ASP A 25 16.56 12.26 7.91
N HIS A 26 16.87 13.12 6.93
CA HIS A 26 18.17 13.80 6.78
C HIS A 26 18.09 15.33 6.91
N LEU A 27 16.89 15.89 7.13
CA LEU A 27 16.68 17.34 7.19
C LEU A 27 16.10 17.77 8.55
N PRO A 28 16.31 19.03 8.97
CA PRO A 28 15.68 19.57 10.17
C PRO A 28 14.14 19.57 10.01
N ALA A 29 13.44 18.93 10.96
CA ALA A 29 12.01 18.68 10.86
C ALA A 29 11.15 19.96 10.71
N SER A 30 11.57 21.09 11.29
CA SER A 30 10.77 22.33 11.33
C SER A 30 10.53 22.94 9.94
N HIS A 31 11.59 23.12 9.14
CA HIS A 31 11.47 23.71 7.80
C HIS A 31 10.90 22.72 6.79
N LEU A 32 11.19 21.43 6.98
CA LEU A 32 10.70 20.40 6.09
C LEU A 32 9.18 20.18 6.25
N ALA A 33 8.67 20.18 7.48
CA ALA A 33 7.25 20.00 7.73
C ALA A 33 6.40 21.11 7.08
N GLU A 34 6.85 22.37 7.16
CA GLU A 34 6.14 23.50 6.54
C GLU A 34 6.13 23.38 5.01
N ALA A 35 7.27 23.12 4.39
CA ALA A 35 7.37 22.97 2.93
C ALA A 35 6.56 21.77 2.42
N VAL A 36 6.61 20.64 3.12
CA VAL A 36 5.86 19.42 2.80
C VAL A 36 4.36 19.66 2.95
N THR A 37 3.92 20.35 4.02
CA THR A 37 2.51 20.73 4.25
C THR A 37 2.01 21.63 3.14
N ALA A 38 2.73 22.70 2.82
CA ALA A 38 2.36 23.62 1.75
C ALA A 38 2.24 22.92 0.38
N CYS A 39 3.15 22.00 0.07
CA CYS A 39 3.08 21.21 -1.15
C CYS A 39 1.85 20.30 -1.21
N VAL A 40 1.54 19.59 -0.12
CA VAL A 40 0.35 18.74 -0.06
C VAL A 40 -0.91 19.58 -0.17
N GLU A 41 -1.01 20.68 0.57
CA GLU A 41 -2.15 21.59 0.47
C GLU A 41 -2.31 22.16 -0.93
N ALA A 42 -1.23 22.47 -1.64
CA ALA A 42 -1.29 22.91 -3.03
C ALA A 42 -1.84 21.80 -3.95
N VAL A 43 -1.41 20.55 -3.76
CA VAL A 43 -1.97 19.38 -4.48
C VAL A 43 -3.45 19.18 -4.17
N LEU A 44 -3.86 19.41 -2.92
CA LEU A 44 -5.26 19.33 -2.50
C LEU A 44 -6.08 20.56 -2.92
N ARG A 45 -5.48 21.74 -3.12
CA ARG A 45 -6.17 22.94 -3.59
C ARG A 45 -6.34 22.98 -5.09
N ALA A 46 -5.51 22.27 -5.85
CA ALA A 46 -5.76 22.04 -7.27
C ALA A 46 -7.11 21.32 -7.44
N GLU A 47 -8.15 22.07 -7.84
CA GLU A 47 -9.51 21.56 -8.10
C GLU A 47 -9.45 20.38 -9.08
N THR A 48 -10.51 19.54 -9.04
CA THR A 48 -10.93 18.38 -9.87
C THR A 48 -9.90 17.66 -10.75
N GLU A 49 -9.05 18.38 -11.48
CA GLU A 49 -7.90 17.91 -12.25
C GLU A 49 -6.67 17.53 -11.41
N GLY A 50 -6.59 17.84 -10.11
CA GLY A 50 -5.37 17.65 -9.32
C GLY A 50 -4.75 16.25 -9.45
N LEU A 51 -5.42 15.22 -8.93
CA LEU A 51 -4.95 13.83 -9.06
C LEU A 51 -5.22 13.25 -10.45
N ALA A 52 -6.25 13.72 -11.15
CA ALA A 52 -6.56 13.27 -12.52
C ALA A 52 -5.48 13.66 -13.53
N GLY A 53 -4.80 14.79 -13.33
CA GLY A 53 -3.71 15.30 -14.16
C GLY A 53 -2.34 14.66 -13.86
N LEU A 54 -2.26 13.81 -12.85
CA LEU A 54 -1.08 13.01 -12.51
C LEU A 54 -1.21 11.59 -13.10
N SER A 55 -0.09 10.95 -13.41
CA SER A 55 -0.10 9.51 -13.71
C SER A 55 -0.48 8.71 -12.46
N LEU A 56 -1.11 7.54 -12.62
CA LEU A 56 -1.44 6.68 -11.47
C LEU A 56 -0.19 6.33 -10.67
N ASP A 57 0.95 6.08 -11.32
CA ASP A 57 2.22 5.83 -10.63
C ASP A 57 2.57 6.95 -9.65
N ARG A 58 2.40 8.21 -10.04
CA ARG A 58 2.71 9.36 -9.19
C ARG A 58 1.69 9.52 -8.07
N SER A 59 0.41 9.31 -8.35
CA SER A 59 -0.64 9.38 -7.34
C SER A 59 -0.45 8.32 -6.25
N VAL A 60 -0.15 7.07 -6.65
CA VAL A 60 0.11 5.96 -5.72
C VAL A 60 1.45 6.14 -4.99
N ALA A 61 2.49 6.63 -5.67
CA ALA A 61 3.76 6.95 -5.03
C ALA A 61 3.61 8.05 -3.97
N LEU A 62 2.83 9.10 -4.27
CA LEU A 62 2.51 10.16 -3.32
C LEU A 62 1.79 9.58 -2.10
N LEU A 63 0.74 8.79 -2.33
CA LEU A 63 -0.01 8.14 -1.26
C LEU A 63 0.91 7.27 -0.37
N THR A 64 1.78 6.47 -0.99
CA THR A 64 2.76 5.62 -0.29
C THR A 64 3.74 6.45 0.53
N ALA A 65 4.19 7.59 0.01
CA ALA A 65 5.09 8.50 0.72
C ALA A 65 4.40 9.15 1.93
N LEU A 66 3.12 9.56 1.77
CA LEU A 66 2.32 10.13 2.86
C LEU A 66 2.09 9.14 4.00
N GLN A 67 1.89 7.84 3.72
CA GLN A 67 1.76 6.81 4.75
C GLN A 67 3.02 6.61 5.59
N ARG A 68 4.18 6.97 5.05
CA ARG A 68 5.48 6.84 5.72
C ARG A 68 5.93 8.16 6.36
N SER A 69 5.23 9.25 6.07
CA SER A 69 5.56 10.57 6.60
C SER A 69 5.21 10.63 8.08
N THR A 70 6.17 11.07 8.89
CA THR A 70 5.96 11.45 10.29
C THR A 70 5.71 12.94 10.44
N LEU A 71 5.87 13.69 9.35
CA LEU A 71 5.80 15.16 9.32
C LEU A 71 4.39 15.69 9.11
N LEU A 72 3.49 14.86 8.58
CA LEU A 72 2.15 15.28 8.17
C LEU A 72 1.06 14.61 9.00
N PRO A 73 -0.03 15.35 9.31
CA PRO A 73 -1.24 14.74 9.85
C PRO A 73 -1.78 13.66 8.91
N ALA A 74 -2.23 12.53 9.48
CA ALA A 74 -2.83 11.43 8.74
C ALA A 74 -4.03 11.85 7.86
N ALA A 75 -4.73 12.93 8.25
CA ALA A 75 -5.82 13.52 7.49
C ALA A 75 -5.44 13.87 6.04
N HIS A 76 -4.18 14.28 5.79
CA HIS A 76 -3.72 14.59 4.44
C HIS A 76 -3.65 13.36 3.54
N GLY A 77 -3.11 12.26 4.06
CA GLY A 77 -3.04 10.99 3.34
C GLY A 77 -4.44 10.40 3.10
N TYR A 78 -5.32 10.50 4.09
CA TYR A 78 -6.74 10.14 3.94
C TYR A 78 -7.41 10.93 2.82
N GLU A 79 -7.20 12.25 2.76
CA GLU A 79 -7.79 13.12 1.75
C GLU A 79 -7.26 12.80 0.34
N VAL A 80 -5.95 12.53 0.20
CA VAL A 80 -5.37 12.08 -1.08
C VAL A 80 -5.97 10.74 -1.51
N LEU A 81 -6.10 9.77 -0.60
CA LEU A 81 -6.75 8.49 -0.86
C LEU A 81 -8.20 8.69 -1.33
N ARG A 82 -8.99 9.48 -0.60
CA ARG A 82 -10.39 9.77 -0.90
C ARG A 82 -10.57 10.35 -2.29
N ARG A 83 -9.69 11.27 -2.71
CA ARG A 83 -9.73 11.84 -4.05
C ARG A 83 -9.26 10.86 -5.12
N LEU A 84 -8.23 10.06 -4.84
CA LEU A 84 -7.78 9.02 -5.76
C LEU A 84 -8.91 8.03 -6.03
N MET A 85 -9.62 7.57 -5.00
CA MET A 85 -10.76 6.65 -5.12
C MET A 85 -11.87 7.17 -6.04
N ARG A 86 -12.07 8.49 -6.13
CA ARG A 86 -13.05 9.09 -7.06
C ARG A 86 -12.61 9.07 -8.52
N VAL A 87 -11.29 9.05 -8.77
CA VAL A 87 -10.72 9.12 -10.13
C VAL A 87 -10.41 7.72 -10.68
N LEU A 88 -10.19 6.73 -9.81
CA LEU A 88 -9.85 5.36 -10.21
C LEU A 88 -10.87 4.70 -11.17
N PRO A 89 -12.20 4.84 -10.99
CA PRO A 89 -13.16 4.20 -11.90
C PRO A 89 -13.03 4.64 -13.37
N GLU A 90 -12.66 5.91 -13.59
CA GLU A 90 -12.42 6.48 -14.92
C GLU A 90 -11.10 5.97 -15.54
N ARG A 91 -10.17 5.53 -14.68
CA ARG A 91 -8.81 5.12 -15.04
C ARG A 91 -8.56 3.63 -14.86
N ARG A 92 -9.61 2.82 -14.76
CA ARG A 92 -9.51 1.36 -14.54
C ARG A 92 -8.62 0.64 -15.54
N ARG A 93 -8.52 1.14 -16.79
CA ARG A 93 -7.67 0.57 -17.84
C ARG A 93 -6.17 0.83 -17.63
N GLU A 94 -5.82 1.79 -16.78
CA GLU A 94 -4.43 2.12 -16.42
C GLU A 94 -3.97 1.37 -15.15
N LEU A 95 -4.89 0.70 -14.44
CA LEU A 95 -4.56 -0.01 -13.21
C LEU A 95 -3.55 -1.12 -13.48
N GLN A 96 -2.60 -1.23 -12.56
CA GLN A 96 -1.57 -2.26 -12.54
C GLN A 96 -1.56 -2.89 -11.14
N PRO A 97 -1.02 -4.09 -10.97
CA PRO A 97 -1.09 -4.80 -9.68
C PRO A 97 -0.40 -4.07 -8.54
N TRP A 98 0.70 -3.35 -8.81
CA TRP A 98 1.36 -2.50 -7.80
C TRP A 98 0.54 -1.25 -7.44
N HIS A 99 -0.26 -0.71 -8.37
CA HIS A 99 -1.22 0.35 -8.05
C HIS A 99 -2.26 -0.17 -7.07
N VAL A 100 -2.83 -1.37 -7.35
CA VAL A 100 -3.80 -2.02 -6.48
C VAL A 100 -3.22 -2.22 -5.09
N ALA A 101 -2.03 -2.83 -4.98
CA ALA A 101 -1.38 -3.06 -3.69
C ALA A 101 -1.13 -1.75 -2.91
N GLY A 102 -0.65 -0.70 -3.58
CA GLY A 102 -0.43 0.60 -2.94
C GLY A 102 -1.71 1.23 -2.41
N VAL A 103 -2.81 1.15 -3.17
CA VAL A 103 -4.13 1.64 -2.75
C VAL A 103 -4.71 0.77 -1.62
N CYS A 104 -4.66 -0.56 -1.73
CA CYS A 104 -5.10 -1.49 -0.68
C CYS A 104 -4.39 -1.22 0.65
N LYS A 105 -3.07 -1.05 0.63
CA LYS A 105 -2.29 -0.69 1.81
C LYS A 105 -2.76 0.63 2.41
N ALA A 106 -3.08 1.63 1.60
CA ALA A 106 -3.62 2.91 2.06
C ALA A 106 -5.02 2.78 2.66
N VAL A 107 -5.89 1.96 2.07
CA VAL A 107 -7.21 1.66 2.64
C VAL A 107 -7.08 1.09 4.04
N CYS A 108 -6.22 0.10 4.25
CA CYS A 108 -5.95 -0.47 5.57
C CYS A 108 -5.37 0.56 6.55
N HIS A 109 -4.34 1.29 6.12
CA HIS A 109 -3.61 2.24 6.96
C HIS A 109 -4.51 3.38 7.45
N TYR A 110 -5.34 3.95 6.57
CA TYR A 110 -6.23 5.06 6.88
C TYR A 110 -7.63 4.62 7.34
N ARG A 111 -7.88 3.31 7.45
CA ARG A 111 -9.20 2.73 7.77
C ARG A 111 -10.31 3.32 6.89
N TYR A 112 -10.05 3.37 5.59
CA TYR A 112 -10.94 3.98 4.62
C TYR A 112 -12.20 3.11 4.46
N ALA A 113 -13.37 3.70 4.73
CA ALA A 113 -14.66 3.01 4.77
C ALA A 113 -15.73 3.68 3.88
N ASP A 114 -15.29 4.40 2.84
CA ASP A 114 -16.20 5.03 1.89
C ASP A 114 -16.81 3.98 0.94
N PRO A 115 -18.13 3.97 0.73
CA PRO A 115 -18.77 3.08 -0.25
C PRO A 115 -18.19 3.17 -1.66
N ALA A 116 -17.59 4.31 -2.04
CA ALA A 116 -16.90 4.46 -3.32
C ALA A 116 -15.73 3.47 -3.52
N ALA A 117 -15.23 2.86 -2.45
CA ALA A 117 -14.19 1.84 -2.55
C ALA A 117 -14.69 0.55 -3.23
N VAL A 118 -15.99 0.24 -3.19
CA VAL A 118 -16.54 -1.03 -3.69
C VAL A 118 -16.23 -1.23 -5.17
N ASP A 119 -16.42 -0.20 -5.99
CA ASP A 119 -16.13 -0.26 -7.43
C ASP A 119 -14.64 -0.53 -7.69
N PHE A 120 -13.76 0.10 -6.91
CA PHE A 120 -12.31 -0.15 -6.99
C PHE A 120 -11.98 -1.61 -6.67
N PHE A 121 -12.60 -2.21 -5.65
CA PHE A 121 -12.31 -3.59 -5.25
C PHE A 121 -12.76 -4.61 -6.30
N GLY A 122 -13.85 -4.34 -7.04
CA GLY A 122 -14.26 -5.15 -8.19
C GLY A 122 -13.22 -5.09 -9.33
N ASP A 123 -12.79 -3.90 -9.73
CA ASP A 123 -11.74 -3.73 -10.75
C ASP A 123 -10.39 -4.33 -10.30
N ALA A 124 -10.07 -4.20 -9.00
CA ALA A 124 -8.84 -4.69 -8.41
C ALA A 124 -8.73 -6.22 -8.44
N GLU A 125 -9.84 -6.95 -8.22
CA GLU A 125 -9.86 -8.42 -8.33
C GLU A 125 -9.38 -8.86 -9.70
N ASP A 126 -9.97 -8.29 -10.75
CA ASP A 126 -9.65 -8.58 -12.15
C ASP A 126 -8.19 -8.30 -12.49
N VAL A 127 -7.67 -7.15 -12.04
CA VAL A 127 -6.28 -6.74 -12.27
C VAL A 127 -5.31 -7.69 -11.57
N CYS A 128 -5.60 -8.10 -10.34
CA CYS A 128 -4.74 -9.02 -9.60
C CYS A 128 -4.71 -10.41 -10.24
N LEU A 129 -5.87 -10.98 -10.57
CA LEU A 129 -5.96 -12.32 -11.14
C LEU A 129 -5.28 -12.42 -12.52
N LYS A 130 -5.32 -11.36 -13.33
CA LYS A 130 -4.68 -11.35 -14.66
C LYS A 130 -3.15 -11.20 -14.61
N ASN A 131 -2.60 -10.78 -13.48
CA ASN A 131 -1.18 -10.41 -13.36
C ASN A 131 -0.60 -10.90 -12.03
N LEU A 132 -0.96 -12.12 -11.62
CA LEU A 132 -0.50 -12.73 -10.36
C LEU A 132 1.03 -12.84 -10.31
N ASP A 133 1.67 -13.12 -11.44
CA ASP A 133 3.11 -13.23 -11.62
C ASP A 133 3.87 -11.91 -11.39
N ALA A 134 3.19 -10.77 -11.51
CA ALA A 134 3.76 -9.45 -11.23
C ALA A 134 3.65 -9.04 -9.76
N LEU A 135 2.93 -9.80 -8.92
CA LEU A 135 2.73 -9.49 -7.52
C LEU A 135 3.82 -10.14 -6.66
N SER A 136 4.39 -9.36 -5.73
CA SER A 136 5.22 -9.93 -4.68
C SER A 136 4.35 -10.55 -3.58
N PRO A 137 4.90 -11.45 -2.74
CA PRO A 137 4.18 -12.02 -1.60
C PRO A 137 3.71 -10.92 -0.63
N ARG A 138 4.50 -9.85 -0.47
CA ARG A 138 4.12 -8.70 0.34
C ARG A 138 2.92 -7.97 -0.25
N ASN A 139 2.87 -7.79 -1.58
CA ASN A 139 1.72 -7.21 -2.24
C ASN A 139 0.46 -8.07 -2.01
N ALA A 140 0.59 -9.40 -2.09
CA ALA A 140 -0.50 -10.32 -1.79
C ALA A 140 -1.03 -10.13 -0.36
N ALA A 141 -0.15 -9.97 0.63
CA ALA A 141 -0.54 -9.69 2.01
C ALA A 141 -1.30 -8.36 2.16
N ASP A 142 -0.79 -7.28 1.54
CA ASP A 142 -1.45 -5.96 1.54
C ASP A 142 -2.85 -6.02 0.90
N ILE A 143 -2.98 -6.76 -0.20
CA ILE A 143 -4.24 -6.91 -0.95
C ILE A 143 -5.25 -7.75 -0.15
N LEU A 144 -4.86 -8.94 0.32
CA LEU A 144 -5.71 -9.82 1.11
C LEU A 144 -6.26 -9.13 2.36
N GLU A 145 -5.40 -8.40 3.09
CA GLU A 145 -5.84 -7.65 4.28
C GLU A 145 -6.88 -6.59 3.92
N ALA A 146 -6.70 -5.86 2.81
CA ALA A 146 -7.61 -4.82 2.38
C ALA A 146 -8.98 -5.38 1.99
N PHE A 147 -9.00 -6.40 1.12
CA PHE A 147 -10.22 -7.09 0.71
C PHE A 147 -10.99 -7.64 1.92
N ALA A 148 -10.27 -8.31 2.83
CA ALA A 148 -10.86 -8.82 4.07
C ALA A 148 -11.43 -7.70 4.96
N THR A 149 -10.74 -6.56 5.05
CA THR A 149 -11.13 -5.41 5.88
C THR A 149 -12.36 -4.70 5.36
N VAL A 150 -12.53 -4.60 4.05
CA VAL A 150 -13.73 -3.99 3.45
C VAL A 150 -14.91 -4.96 3.33
N GLY A 151 -14.73 -6.23 3.72
CA GLY A 151 -15.79 -7.23 3.68
C GLY A 151 -16.08 -7.79 2.27
N TYR A 152 -15.13 -7.66 1.34
CA TYR A 152 -15.26 -8.20 -0.02
C TYR A 152 -14.33 -9.41 -0.16
N HIS A 153 -14.91 -10.62 -0.24
CA HIS A 153 -14.17 -11.88 -0.12
C HIS A 153 -14.31 -12.78 -1.36
N PRO A 154 -13.83 -12.36 -2.55
CA PRO A 154 -13.89 -13.21 -3.73
C PRO A 154 -13.00 -14.45 -3.55
N THR A 155 -13.63 -15.63 -3.48
CA THR A 155 -12.97 -16.90 -3.14
C THR A 155 -11.77 -17.18 -4.03
N ARG A 156 -11.89 -16.96 -5.35
CA ARG A 156 -10.81 -17.22 -6.30
C ARG A 156 -9.59 -16.34 -6.00
N LEU A 157 -9.79 -15.03 -5.84
CA LEU A 157 -8.70 -14.10 -5.53
C LEU A 157 -7.99 -14.49 -4.22
N PHE A 158 -8.76 -14.80 -3.17
CA PHE A 158 -8.20 -15.20 -1.89
C PHE A 158 -7.33 -16.44 -2.02
N MET A 159 -7.80 -17.47 -2.72
CA MET A 159 -7.05 -18.71 -2.94
C MET A 159 -5.76 -18.47 -3.72
N GLU A 160 -5.81 -17.72 -4.82
CA GLU A 160 -4.64 -17.46 -5.68
C GLU A 160 -3.58 -16.61 -4.95
N LEU A 161 -3.99 -15.52 -4.29
CA LEU A 161 -3.07 -14.68 -3.52
C LEU A 161 -2.55 -15.38 -2.26
N GLY A 162 -3.39 -16.21 -1.64
CA GLY A 162 -3.00 -17.05 -0.52
C GLY A 162 -1.96 -18.08 -0.92
N GLN A 163 -2.14 -18.74 -2.06
CA GLN A 163 -1.18 -19.67 -2.63
C GLN A 163 0.16 -18.97 -2.94
N LEU A 164 0.12 -17.82 -3.62
CA LEU A 164 1.30 -16.98 -3.86
C LEU A 164 2.05 -16.62 -2.56
N ALA A 165 1.32 -16.21 -1.52
CA ALA A 165 1.90 -15.92 -0.22
C ALA A 165 2.49 -17.18 0.47
N GLY A 166 1.83 -18.33 0.31
CA GLY A 166 2.27 -19.61 0.87
C GLY A 166 3.54 -20.16 0.23
N ASP A 167 3.59 -20.15 -1.11
CA ASP A 167 4.73 -20.63 -1.89
C ASP A 167 6.01 -19.82 -1.61
N HIS A 168 5.84 -18.53 -1.33
CA HIS A 168 6.93 -17.62 -0.99
C HIS A 168 6.92 -17.22 0.50
N GLY A 169 6.42 -18.09 1.37
CA GLY A 169 6.24 -17.77 2.80
C GLY A 169 7.53 -17.37 3.52
N GLU A 170 8.68 -17.80 3.02
CA GLU A 170 10.00 -17.43 3.52
C GLU A 170 10.42 -15.98 3.22
N GLU A 171 9.88 -15.39 2.14
CA GLU A 171 10.11 -13.98 1.75
C GLU A 171 9.23 -13.00 2.56
N LEU A 172 8.11 -13.46 3.10
CA LEU A 172 7.21 -12.64 3.91
C LEU A 172 7.86 -12.23 5.24
N SER A 173 7.60 -11.03 5.74
CA SER A 173 7.87 -10.77 7.16
C SER A 173 6.86 -11.52 8.05
N ASP A 174 7.17 -11.68 9.34
CA ASP A 174 6.22 -12.26 10.29
C ASP A 174 4.93 -11.42 10.38
N ALA A 175 5.03 -10.10 10.20
CA ALA A 175 3.88 -9.21 10.12
C ALA A 175 3.07 -9.46 8.84
N ASP A 176 3.71 -9.63 7.68
CA ASP A 176 2.99 -9.91 6.43
C ASP A 176 2.28 -11.26 6.46
N ALA A 177 2.94 -12.31 6.98
CA ALA A 177 2.34 -13.62 7.17
C ALA A 177 1.13 -13.58 8.13
N ALA A 178 1.24 -12.84 9.23
CA ALA A 178 0.12 -12.64 10.15
C ALA A 178 -1.07 -11.93 9.48
N ARG A 179 -0.80 -10.96 8.60
CA ARG A 179 -1.85 -10.27 7.84
C ARG A 179 -2.58 -11.20 6.86
N VAL A 180 -1.86 -12.09 6.18
CA VAL A 180 -2.48 -13.13 5.35
C VAL A 180 -3.38 -14.03 6.19
N ILE A 181 -2.87 -14.55 7.33
CA ILE A 181 -3.66 -15.41 8.22
C ILE A 181 -4.93 -14.70 8.72
N ASN A 182 -4.78 -13.47 9.21
CA ASN A 182 -5.89 -12.66 9.70
C ASN A 182 -6.90 -12.34 8.60
N ALA A 183 -6.45 -12.18 7.35
CA ALA A 183 -7.35 -11.96 6.23
C ALA A 183 -8.26 -13.17 6.00
N PHE A 184 -7.71 -14.39 5.99
CA PHE A 184 -8.51 -15.62 5.86
C PHE A 184 -9.43 -15.86 7.06
N GLU A 185 -9.02 -15.51 8.28
CA GLU A 185 -9.87 -15.63 9.48
C GLU A 185 -11.12 -14.76 9.45
N LYS A 186 -11.13 -13.69 8.65
CA LYS A 186 -12.30 -12.83 8.43
C LYS A 186 -13.24 -13.36 7.35
N THR A 187 -12.95 -14.53 6.77
CA THR A 187 -13.71 -15.14 5.68
C THR A 187 -14.14 -16.55 6.05
N ASP A 188 -15.10 -17.11 5.31
CA ASP A 188 -15.50 -18.52 5.42
C ASP A 188 -14.66 -19.45 4.52
N ILE A 189 -13.50 -18.99 4.01
CA ILE A 189 -12.65 -19.75 3.09
C ILE A 189 -11.70 -20.65 3.89
N ASP A 190 -11.73 -21.97 3.64
CA ASP A 190 -10.80 -22.90 4.28
C ASP A 190 -9.36 -22.72 3.75
N ALA A 191 -8.51 -22.20 4.63
CA ALA A 191 -7.08 -22.01 4.39
C ALA A 191 -6.21 -22.76 5.40
N THR A 192 -6.69 -23.89 5.93
CA THR A 192 -6.00 -24.64 6.99
C THR A 192 -4.57 -25.01 6.60
N ARG A 193 -4.35 -25.52 5.38
CA ARG A 193 -3.02 -25.89 4.88
C ARG A 193 -2.10 -24.68 4.70
N LEU A 194 -2.63 -23.61 4.11
CA LEU A 194 -1.89 -22.35 3.93
C LEU A 194 -1.45 -21.78 5.29
N ARG A 195 -2.36 -21.73 6.26
CA ARG A 195 -2.09 -21.27 7.63
C ARG A 195 -0.97 -22.08 8.28
N GLN A 196 -1.02 -23.41 8.17
CA GLN A 196 0.03 -24.28 8.70
C GLN A 196 1.39 -24.02 8.03
N SER A 197 1.41 -23.85 6.71
CA SER A 197 2.61 -23.53 5.95
C SER A 197 3.24 -22.20 6.41
N LEU A 198 2.46 -21.12 6.47
CA LEU A 198 2.93 -19.81 6.90
C LEU A 198 3.45 -19.82 8.35
N GLN A 199 2.73 -20.50 9.26
CA GLN A 199 3.16 -20.64 10.65
C GLN A 199 4.47 -21.44 10.78
N ALA A 200 4.67 -22.48 9.97
CA ALA A 200 5.92 -23.23 9.94
C ALA A 200 7.08 -22.33 9.50
N SER A 201 6.90 -21.54 8.43
CA SER A 201 7.89 -20.58 7.94
C SER A 201 8.27 -19.53 9.00
N MET A 202 7.30 -18.96 9.70
CA MET A 202 7.54 -18.01 10.81
C MET A 202 8.35 -18.65 11.95
N ARG A 203 8.04 -19.90 12.33
CA ARG A 203 8.78 -20.64 13.38
C ARG A 203 10.23 -20.93 12.98
N MET A 204 10.48 -21.26 11.72
CA MET A 204 11.85 -21.49 11.24
C MET A 204 12.70 -20.21 11.32
N ARG A 205 12.12 -19.05 10.94
CA ARG A 205 12.82 -17.75 11.03
C ARG A 205 13.11 -17.33 12.46
N SER A 206 12.16 -17.50 13.37
CA SER A 206 12.37 -17.15 14.78
C SER A 206 13.47 -18.01 15.41
N ALA A 207 13.50 -19.32 15.09
CA ALA A 207 14.57 -20.22 15.52
C ALA A 207 15.96 -19.79 14.97
N PHE A 208 16.03 -19.33 13.71
CA PHE A 208 17.26 -18.84 13.11
C PHE A 208 17.76 -17.54 13.76
N ARG A 209 16.87 -16.57 14.02
CA ARG A 209 17.21 -15.31 14.73
C ARG A 209 17.75 -15.56 16.15
N VAL A 210 17.17 -16.52 16.87
CA VAL A 210 17.66 -16.89 18.21
C VAL A 210 19.07 -17.49 18.14
N ARG A 211 19.37 -18.30 17.12
CA ARG A 211 20.70 -18.89 16.93
C ARG A 211 21.76 -17.85 16.55
N THR A 212 21.46 -16.94 15.64
CA THR A 212 22.40 -15.89 15.21
C THR A 212 22.59 -14.80 16.28
N GLY A 213 21.54 -14.44 17.01
CA GLY A 213 21.62 -13.52 18.15
C GLY A 213 22.52 -14.04 19.28
N LYS A 214 22.49 -15.34 19.57
CA LYS A 214 23.37 -15.98 20.56
C LYS A 214 24.86 -15.99 20.14
N HIS A 215 25.16 -16.00 18.84
CA HIS A 215 26.54 -15.92 18.33
C HIS A 215 27.14 -14.50 18.42
N ASN A 216 26.33 -13.45 18.30
CA ASN A 216 26.81 -12.07 18.42
C ASN A 216 27.07 -11.63 19.87
N ILE A 217 26.39 -12.23 20.86
CA ILE A 217 26.62 -11.92 22.28
C ILE A 217 27.93 -12.57 22.78
N ARG A 218 28.33 -13.72 22.23
CA ARG A 218 29.57 -14.42 22.65
C ARG A 218 30.87 -13.85 22.06
N ARG A 219 30.81 -12.86 21.16
CA ARG A 219 32.00 -12.21 20.57
C ARG A 219 32.26 -10.79 21.12
N ARG A 220 31.54 -10.37 22.16
CA ARG A 220 31.68 -9.04 22.80
C ARG A 220 32.18 -9.11 24.25
N HIS A 221 32.80 -10.21 24.64
CA HIS A 221 33.51 -10.35 25.92
C HIS A 221 34.96 -10.71 25.66
#